data_AF-A0A3C0JPI2-F1
#
_entry.id   AF-A0A3C0JPI2-F1
#
_cell.length_a   1.000
_cell.length_b   1.000
_cell.length_c   1.000
_cell.angle_alpha   90.00
_cell.angle_beta   90.00
_cell.angle_gamma   90.00
#
_symmetry.space_group_name_H-M   'P 1'
#
loop_
_entity.id
_entity.type
_entity.pdbx_description
1 polymer ?
#
loop_
_entity_poly.entity_id
_entity_poly.type
_entity_poly.pdbx_seq_one_letter_code
_entity_poly.pdbx_strand_id
1 'polypeptide(L)' 'QVIANNYIVDFDHPIAGPTKWLQTPLGYSKTPLSTRKMAPVHGENTEEILIETLGYSWDDIATLQSEGVIL' A
#
# COMPACT_ATOMS: atom_id res chain seq x y z
N GLN A 1 -18.19 5.78 21.27
CA GLN A 1 -18.63 5.02 20.10
C GLN A 1 -17.54 4.97 19.04
N VAL A 2 -17.15 6.08 18.40
CA VAL A 2 -16.09 6.09 17.35
C VAL A 2 -14.75 5.49 17.81
N ILE A 3 -14.21 5.98 18.94
CA ILE A 3 -12.95 5.47 19.52
C ILE A 3 -13.13 4.03 20.03
N ALA A 4 -14.25 3.76 20.72
CA ALA A 4 -14.55 2.43 21.26
C ALA A 4 -14.65 1.34 20.19
N ASN A 5 -15.03 1.71 18.95
CA ASN A 5 -15.20 0.80 17.83
C ASN A 5 -14.00 0.80 16.86
N ASN A 6 -12.91 1.52 17.19
CA ASN A 6 -11.71 1.62 16.35
C ASN A 6 -11.98 2.04 14.90
N TYR A 7 -12.92 2.98 14.69
CA TYR A 7 -13.22 3.51 13.35
C TYR A 7 -12.16 4.48 12.82
N ILE A 8 -11.17 4.81 13.64
CA ILE A 8 -10.03 5.65 13.28
C ILE A 8 -8.77 4.88 13.66
N VAL A 9 -7.82 4.83 12.74
CA VAL A 9 -6.53 4.16 12.89
C VAL A 9 -5.40 5.16 12.75
N ASP A 10 -4.38 5.00 13.58
CA ASP A 10 -3.14 5.76 13.50
C ASP A 10 -2.22 5.12 12.45
N PHE A 11 -1.64 5.96 11.60
CA PHE A 11 -0.68 5.56 10.59
C PHE A 11 0.48 6.56 10.53
N ASP A 12 1.68 6.03 10.30
CA ASP A 12 2.84 6.86 9.97
C ASP A 12 2.93 6.96 8.45
N HIS A 13 2.45 8.08 7.91
CA HIS A 13 2.41 8.30 6.46
C HIS A 13 3.80 8.77 5.99
N PRO A 14 4.38 8.16 4.94
CA PRO A 14 5.77 8.44 4.54
C PRO A 14 6.06 9.91 4.23
N ILE A 15 5.04 10.68 3.81
CA ILE A 15 5.15 12.12 3.49
C ILE A 15 4.55 13.01 4.57
N ALA A 16 3.52 12.54 5.29
CA ALA A 16 2.71 13.39 6.17
C ALA A 16 2.98 13.12 7.66
N GLY A 17 3.80 12.12 7.98
CA GLY A 17 4.11 11.69 9.34
C GLY A 17 2.91 11.04 10.04
N PRO A 18 2.90 11.06 11.39
CA PRO A 18 1.81 10.50 12.19
C PRO A 18 0.47 11.16 11.89
N THR A 19 -0.47 10.39 11.36
CA THR A 19 -1.78 10.85 10.89
C THR A 19 -2.89 9.86 11.24
N LYS A 20 -4.13 10.34 11.26
CA LYS A 20 -5.33 9.54 11.57
C LYS A 20 -6.15 9.29 10.30
N TRP A 21 -6.49 8.04 10.05
CA TRP A 21 -7.22 7.59 8.86
C TRP A 21 -8.48 6.84 9.25
N LEU A 22 -9.45 6.84 8.33
CA LEU A 22 -10.69 6.07 8.51
C LEU A 22 -10.40 4.58 8.38
N GLN A 23 -10.94 3.81 9.32
CA GLN A 23 -11.09 2.36 9.19
C GLN A 23 -12.47 2.05 8.63
N THR A 24 -12.61 0.90 7.97
CA THR A 24 -13.91 0.36 7.59
C THR A 24 -14.82 0.28 8.82
N PRO A 25 -15.98 0.95 8.84
CA PRO A 25 -16.81 1.07 10.05
C PRO A 25 -17.63 -0.20 10.35
N LEU A 26 -17.21 -1.35 9.80
CA LEU A 26 -17.83 -2.66 9.98
C LEU A 26 -16.88 -3.58 10.74
N GLY A 27 -17.38 -4.23 11.79
CA GLY A 27 -16.65 -5.25 12.54
C GLY A 27 -17.11 -6.65 12.12
N TYR A 28 -16.19 -7.50 11.69
CA TYR A 28 -16.47 -8.90 11.36
C TYR A 28 -15.90 -9.80 12.45
N SER A 29 -16.74 -10.67 13.03
CA SER A 29 -16.34 -11.51 14.16
C SER A 29 -15.43 -12.68 13.77
N LYS A 30 -15.63 -13.27 12.57
CA LYS A 30 -14.82 -14.41 12.08
C LYS A 30 -13.63 -14.00 11.24
N THR A 31 -13.74 -12.89 10.52
CA THR A 31 -12.71 -12.37 9.60
C THR A 31 -12.47 -10.88 9.86
N PRO A 32 -11.86 -10.53 10.99
CA PRO A 32 -11.66 -9.13 11.38
C PRO A 32 -11.02 -8.31 10.27
N LEU A 33 -11.62 -7.16 9.97
CA LEU A 33 -11.07 -6.21 9.00
C LEU A 33 -9.88 -5.48 9.62
N SER A 34 -8.84 -5.29 8.81
CA SER A 34 -7.66 -4.52 9.20
C SER A 34 -7.15 -3.75 7.98
N THR A 35 -6.75 -2.51 8.22
CA THR A 35 -6.00 -1.72 7.25
C THR A 35 -4.54 -2.13 7.40
N ARG A 36 -3.94 -2.73 6.37
CA ARG A 36 -2.62 -3.37 6.48
C ARG A 36 -1.47 -2.48 6.01
N LYS A 37 -1.72 -1.65 4.99
CA LYS A 37 -0.74 -0.79 4.36
C LYS A 37 -1.43 0.50 3.93
N MET A 38 -0.67 1.59 3.84
CA MET A 38 -1.15 2.84 3.26
C MET A 38 -1.33 2.76 1.77
N ALA A 39 -2.09 3.72 1.26
CA ALA A 39 -2.19 3.92 -0.18
C ALA A 39 -0.77 4.08 -0.73
N PRO A 40 -0.37 3.25 -1.71
CA PRO A 40 0.97 3.31 -2.24
C PRO A 40 1.20 4.64 -2.95
N VAL A 41 2.45 5.11 -2.93
CA VAL A 41 2.85 6.19 -3.84
C VAL A 41 2.88 5.69 -5.28
N HIS A 42 2.89 6.64 -6.23
CA HIS A 42 3.00 6.28 -7.64
C HIS A 42 4.29 5.49 -7.89
N GLY A 43 4.16 4.27 -8.42
CA GLY A 43 5.29 3.38 -8.71
C GLY A 43 5.76 2.48 -7.56
N GLU A 44 5.23 2.60 -6.35
CA GLU A 44 5.77 1.92 -5.14
C GLU A 44 5.87 0.39 -5.25
N ASN A 45 5.00 -0.25 -6.03
CA ASN A 45 4.99 -1.71 -6.20
C ASN A 45 5.28 -2.16 -7.63
N THR A 46 5.76 -1.27 -8.51
CA THR A 46 6.03 -1.60 -9.92
C THR A 46 7.08 -2.72 -10.03
N GLU A 47 8.23 -2.55 -9.38
CA GLU A 47 9.34 -3.50 -9.43
C GLU A 47 8.98 -4.82 -8.75
N GLU A 48 8.34 -4.76 -7.57
CA GLU A 48 7.83 -5.93 -6.82
C GLU A 48 6.93 -6.79 -7.71
N ILE A 49 5.97 -6.19 -8.41
CA ILE A 49 5.05 -6.93 -9.29
C ILE A 49 5.78 -7.48 -10.52
N LEU A 50 6.64 -6.69 -11.16
CA LEU A 50 7.40 -7.13 -12.34
C LEU A 50 8.28 -8.33 -12.03
N ILE A 51 8.96 -8.33 -10.87
CA ILE A 51 9.84 -9.43 -10.46
C ILE A 51 9.04 -10.60 -9.93
N GLU A 52 8.26 -10.40 -8.86
CA GLU A 52 7.69 -11.50 -8.08
C GLU A 52 6.48 -12.14 -8.77
N THR A 53 5.70 -11.36 -9.51
CA THR A 53 4.48 -11.85 -10.16
C THR A 53 4.71 -12.19 -11.63
N LEU A 54 5.51 -11.37 -12.33
CA LEU A 54 5.68 -11.49 -13.79
C LEU A 54 7.02 -12.11 -14.21
N GLY A 55 7.97 -12.29 -13.29
CA GLY A 55 9.24 -12.98 -13.55
C GLY A 55 10.25 -12.18 -14.36
N TYR A 56 10.15 -10.85 -14.39
CA TYR A 56 11.11 -9.98 -15.08
C TYR A 56 12.45 -9.97 -14.33
N SER A 57 13.53 -9.89 -15.09
CA SER A 57 14.87 -9.68 -14.55
C SER A 57 15.12 -8.18 -14.27
N TRP A 58 16.17 -7.89 -13.52
CA TRP A 58 16.63 -6.51 -13.31
C TRP A 58 17.07 -5.83 -14.62
N ASP A 59 17.58 -6.60 -15.59
CA ASP A 59 17.96 -6.07 -16.90
C ASP A 59 16.73 -5.65 -17.73
N ASP A 60 15.63 -6.40 -17.63
CA ASP A 60 14.36 -6.03 -18.27
C ASP A 60 13.79 -4.73 -17.66
N ILE A 61 13.83 -4.63 -16.32
CA ILE A 61 13.33 -3.45 -15.59
C ILE A 61 14.14 -2.21 -15.95
N ALA A 62 15.48 -2.32 -15.99
CA ALA A 62 16.36 -1.22 -16.38
C ALA A 62 16.07 -0.74 -17.81
N THR A 63 15.77 -1.67 -18.73
CA THR A 63 15.36 -1.34 -20.09
C THR A 63 14.06 -0.54 -20.09
N LEU A 64 13.02 -1.02 -19.41
CA LEU A 64 11.72 -0.34 -19.31
C LEU A 64 11.81 1.05 -18.67
N GLN A 65 12.65 1.21 -17.65
CA GLN A 65 12.94 2.52 -17.04
C GLN A 65 13.63 3.45 -18.03
N SER A 66 14.63 2.95 -18.77
CA SER A 66 15.37 3.75 -19.77
C SER A 66 14.49 4.21 -20.93
N GLU A 67 13.48 3.43 -21.29
CA GLU A 67 12.48 3.75 -22.31
C GLU A 67 11.35 4.64 -21.79
N GLY A 68 11.30 4.91 -20.48
CA GLY A 68 10.24 5.71 -19.84
C GLY A 68 8.87 5.02 -19.80
N VAL A 69 8.83 3.68 -19.95
CA VAL A 69 7.61 2.88 -19.88
C VAL A 69 7.13 2.73 -18.43
N ILE A 70 8.08 2.69 -17.49
CA ILE A 70 7.86 2.69 -16.05
C ILE A 70 8.70 3.78 -15.38
N LEU A 71 8.37 4.11 -14.13
CA LEU A 71 9.05 5.13 -13.33
C LEU A 71 10.39 4.66 -12.77
#